data_AF-A0A4Q7GCK8-F1
#
_entry.id   AF-A0A4Q7GCK8-F1
#
_cell.length_a   1.000
_cell.length_b   1.000
_cell.length_c   1.000
_cell.angle_alpha   90.00
_cell.angle_beta   90.00
_cell.angle_gamma   90.00
#
_symmetry.space_group_name_H-M   'P 1'
#
loop_
_entity.id
_entity.type
_entity.pdbx_description
1 polymer ?
#
loop_
_entity_poly.entity_id
_entity_poly.type
_entity_poly.pdbx_seq_one_letter_code
_entity_poly.pdbx_strand_id
1 'polypeptide(L)'
;MDGFKIKIARIEIISPNERGEDLRLAFQFESDQTSFSLPVFLNSREFDDTEVVEVARSKLYEVFRQLCDQCKVWQLSDDERRKLASINARPAS
;
A
#
# COMPACT_ATOMS: atom_id res chain seq x y z
N MET A 1 -10.43 -16.81 2.59
CA MET A 1 -10.28 -15.56 1.84
C MET A 1 -8.86 -15.13 2.12
N ASP A 2 -7.95 -15.48 1.22
CA ASP A 2 -6.54 -15.20 1.45
C ASP A 2 -6.34 -13.72 1.12
N GLY A 3 -6.27 -12.91 2.18
CA GLY A 3 -5.93 -11.50 2.06
C GLY A 3 -4.47 -11.32 1.64
N PHE A 4 -4.01 -10.07 1.64
CA PHE A 4 -2.59 -9.81 1.45
C PHE A 4 -1.75 -10.47 2.55
N LYS A 5 -0.71 -11.21 2.16
CA LYS A 5 0.42 -11.52 3.03
C LYS A 5 1.25 -10.25 3.17
N ILE A 6 1.39 -9.77 4.41
CA ILE A 6 2.12 -8.54 4.72
C ILE A 6 3.35 -8.91 5.53
N LYS A 7 4.54 -8.50 5.07
CA LYS A 7 5.81 -8.69 5.77
C LYS A 7 6.65 -7.44 5.71
N ILE A 8 7.51 -7.24 6.70
CA ILE A 8 8.56 -6.22 6.62
C ILE A 8 9.68 -6.83 5.77
N ALA A 9 9.97 -6.21 4.63
CA ALA A 9 11.02 -6.65 3.72
C ALA A 9 12.38 -6.10 4.12
N ARG A 10 12.43 -4.85 4.62
CA ARG A 10 13.68 -4.19 4.98
C ARG A 10 13.47 -3.04 5.97
N ILE A 11 14.47 -2.82 6.82
CA ILE A 11 14.62 -1.64 7.67
C ILE A 11 16.02 -1.08 7.41
N GLU A 12 16.12 0.20 7.09
CA GLU A 12 17.37 0.86 6.72
C GLU A 12 17.45 2.26 7.30
N ILE A 13 18.63 2.61 7.81
CA ILE A 13 19.00 4.01 8.02
C ILE A 13 19.42 4.57 6.65
N ILE A 14 18.86 5.72 6.30
CA ILE A 14 19.09 6.42 5.04
C ILE A 14 19.58 7.85 5.33
N SER A 15 20.09 8.53 4.31
CA SER A 15 20.31 9.98 4.42
C SER A 15 18.98 10.68 4.73
N PRO A 16 18.96 11.63 5.69
CA PRO A 16 17.74 12.34 6.04
C PRO A 16 17.08 12.97 4.81
N ASN A 17 15.77 12.76 4.65
CA ASN A 17 15.00 13.39 3.59
C ASN A 17 14.67 14.86 3.93
N GLU A 18 13.93 15.55 3.06
CA GLU A 18 13.51 16.96 3.27
C GLU A 18 12.70 17.17 4.56
N ARG A 19 12.11 16.11 5.11
CA ARG A 19 11.34 16.12 6.37
C ARG A 19 12.18 15.69 7.58
N GLY A 20 13.47 15.44 7.38
CA GLY A 20 14.39 14.96 8.42
C GLY A 20 14.24 13.48 8.76
N GLU A 21 13.42 12.73 8.01
CA GLU A 21 13.25 11.28 8.21
C GLU A 21 14.48 10.56 7.66
N ASP A 22 15.15 9.80 8.53
CA ASP A 22 16.41 9.09 8.26
C ASP A 22 16.28 7.57 8.43
N LEU A 23 15.05 7.07 8.63
CA LEU A 23 14.75 5.66 8.72
C LEU A 23 13.69 5.27 7.69
N ARG A 24 13.95 4.19 6.95
CA ARG A 24 13.03 3.62 5.95
C ARG A 24 12.65 2.19 6.31
N LEU A 25 11.36 1.93 6.39
CA LEU A 25 10.77 0.60 6.55
C LEU A 25 9.99 0.23 5.31
N ALA A 26 10.41 -0.83 4.62
CA ALA A 26 9.70 -1.33 3.45
C ALA A 26 8.77 -2.49 3.84
N PHE A 27 7.47 -2.30 3.60
CA PHE A 27 6.47 -3.36 3.73
C PHE A 27 6.23 -4.00 2.36
N GLN A 28 6.22 -5.32 2.31
CA GLN A 28 5.87 -6.10 1.13
C GLN A 28 4.45 -6.66 1.30
N PHE A 29 3.63 -6.46 0.28
CA PHE A 29 2.27 -6.94 0.16
C PHE A 29 2.21 -7.93 -0.99
N GLU A 30 1.71 -9.13 -0.73
CA GLU A 30 1.58 -10.19 -1.73
C GLU A 30 0.18 -10.81 -1.66
N SER A 31 -0.50 -10.89 -2.80
CA SER A 31 -1.76 -11.60 -3.01
C SER A 31 -1.68 -12.37 -4.34
N ASP A 32 -2.67 -13.21 -4.62
CA ASP A 32 -2.69 -14.01 -5.86
C ASP A 32 -2.61 -13.18 -7.14
N GLN A 33 -3.17 -11.97 -7.12
CA GLN A 33 -3.31 -11.12 -8.32
C GLN A 33 -2.36 -9.91 -8.31
N THR A 34 -1.75 -9.58 -7.18
CA THR A 34 -1.03 -8.31 -7.02
C THR A 34 0.04 -8.40 -5.94
N SER A 35 1.21 -7.85 -6.24
CA SER A 35 2.34 -7.74 -5.33
C SER A 35 2.99 -6.36 -5.43
N PHE A 36 3.29 -5.73 -4.30
CA PHE A 36 3.91 -4.40 -4.27
C PHE A 36 4.65 -4.15 -2.94
N SER A 37 5.57 -3.18 -2.97
CA SER A 37 6.29 -2.72 -1.78
C SER A 37 5.96 -1.25 -1.51
N LEU A 38 5.73 -0.92 -0.24
CA LEU A 38 5.53 0.46 0.22
C LEU A 38 6.57 0.84 1.27
N PRO A 39 7.36 1.90 1.04
CA PRO A 39 8.24 2.46 2.06
C PRO A 39 7.44 3.35 3.02
N VAL A 40 7.76 3.24 4.31
CA VAL A 40 7.35 4.17 5.36
C VAL A 40 8.61 4.84 5.89
N PHE A 41 8.59 6.18 5.93
CA PHE A 41 9.69 6.99 6.41
C PHE A 41 9.42 7.48 7.83
N LEU A 42 10.42 7.36 8.70
CA LEU A 42 10.40 7.76 10.11
C LEU A 42 11.67 8.53 10.46
N ASN A 43 11.57 9.33 11.51
CA ASN A 43 12.72 9.95 12.15
C ASN A 43 13.22 9.03 13.27
N SER A 44 14.43 8.48 13.14
CA SER A 44 15.00 7.55 14.12
C SER A 44 15.19 8.16 15.51
N ARG A 45 15.20 9.50 15.62
CA ARG A 45 15.38 10.20 16.91
C ARG A 45 14.11 10.29 17.73
N GLU A 46 12.96 10.00 17.13
CA GLU A 46 11.65 10.16 17.77
C GLU A 46 11.12 8.85 18.37
N PHE A 47 11.71 7.71 18.02
CA PHE A 47 11.19 6.38 18.37
C PHE A 47 12.33 5.43 18.72
N ASP A 48 12.13 4.62 19.75
CA ASP A 48 13.07 3.55 20.08
C ASP A 48 12.96 2.39 19.08
N ASP A 49 14.04 1.60 18.93
CA ASP A 49 14.12 0.47 18.00
C ASP A 49 12.96 -0.53 18.13
N THR A 50 12.40 -0.64 19.35
CA THR A 50 11.27 -1.55 19.64
C THR A 50 9.91 -0.99 19.19
N GLU A 51 9.79 0.32 19.01
CA GLU A 51 8.53 1.02 18.67
C GLU A 51 8.42 1.33 17.18
N VAL A 52 9.56 1.41 16.49
CA VAL A 52 9.68 1.71 15.05
C VAL A 52 8.68 0.95 14.18
N VAL A 53 8.50 -0.35 14.44
CA VAL A 53 7.60 -1.21 13.65
C VAL A 53 6.14 -0.83 13.88
N GLU A 54 5.73 -0.58 15.12
CA GLU A 54 4.36 -0.24 15.47
C GLU A 54 3.98 1.15 14.95
N VAL A 55 4.91 2.11 15.04
CA VAL A 55 4.74 3.44 14.46
C VAL A 55 4.60 3.36 12.94
N ALA A 56 5.45 2.57 12.28
CA ALA A 56 5.38 2.39 10.83
C ALA A 56 4.05 1.74 10.40
N ARG A 57 3.57 0.73 11.15
CA ARG A 57 2.26 0.09 10.92
C ARG A 57 1.12 1.09 11.08
N SER A 58 1.15 1.91 12.14
CA SER A 58 0.13 2.93 12.40
C SER A 58 0.07 3.99 11.28
N LYS A 59 1.23 4.51 10.85
CA LYS A 59 1.31 5.42 9.69
C LYS A 59 0.71 4.78 8.43
N LEU A 60 1.06 3.52 8.17
CA LEU A 60 0.61 2.80 6.98
C LEU A 60 -0.90 2.52 7.02
N TYR A 61 -1.46 2.23 8.19
CA TYR A 61 -2.90 2.10 8.39
C TYR A 61 -3.64 3.38 8.00
N GLU A 62 -3.18 4.55 8.46
CA GLU A 62 -3.80 5.83 8.10
C GLU A 62 -3.72 6.11 6.60
N VAL A 63 -2.58 5.83 5.97
CA VAL A 63 -2.43 5.95 4.50
C VAL A 63 -3.44 5.05 3.79
N PHE A 64 -3.56 3.78 4.18
CA PHE A 64 -4.52 2.88 3.56
C PHE A 64 -5.97 3.27 3.83
N ARG A 65 -6.28 3.80 5.01
CA ARG A 65 -7.63 4.30 5.32
C ARG A 65 -8.01 5.45 4.39
N GLN A 66 -7.10 6.39 4.15
CA GLN A 66 -7.29 7.49 3.22
C GLN A 66 -7.39 7.02 1.76
N LEU A 67 -6.48 6.14 1.34
CA LEU A 67 -6.49 5.56 -0.01
C LEU A 67 -7.78 4.77 -0.26
N CYS A 68 -8.21 3.95 0.71
CA CYS A 68 -9.44 3.18 0.61
C CYS A 68 -10.65 4.09 0.37
N ASP A 69 -10.72 5.22 1.07
CA ASP A 69 -11.80 6.19 0.89
C ASP A 69 -11.76 6.83 -0.52
N GLN A 70 -10.58 7.22 -0.99
CA GLN A 70 -10.40 7.79 -2.34
C GLN A 70 -10.72 6.77 -3.43
N CYS A 71 -10.34 5.50 -3.26
CA CYS A 71 -10.56 4.44 -4.24
C CYS A 71 -12.04 4.04 -4.39
N LYS A 72 -12.93 4.44 -3.47
CA LYS A 72 -14.38 4.18 -3.62
C LYS A 72 -14.93 4.72 -4.95
N VAL A 73 -14.40 5.85 -5.44
CA VAL A 73 -14.83 6.45 -6.71
C VAL A 73 -14.36 5.68 -7.94
N TRP A 74 -13.39 4.77 -7.78
CA TRP A 74 -12.93 3.89 -8.86
C TRP A 74 -13.80 2.64 -9.01
N GLN A 75 -14.79 2.46 -8.13
CA GLN A 75 -15.76 1.39 -8.29
C GLN A 75 -16.59 1.65 -9.55
N LEU A 76 -16.47 0.74 -10.51
CA LEU A 76 -17.27 0.78 -11.72
C LEU A 76 -18.76 0.72 -11.37
N SER A 77 -19.52 1.64 -11.96
CA SER A 77 -20.98 1.63 -12.00
C SER A 77 -21.51 0.40 -12.75
N ASP A 78 -22.79 0.08 -12.55
CA ASP A 78 -23.42 -1.05 -13.24
C ASP A 78 -23.42 -0.88 -14.77
N ASP A 79 -23.53 0.37 -15.26
CA ASP A 79 -23.43 0.68 -16.68
C ASP A 79 -22.02 0.42 -17.23
N GLU A 80 -20.98 0.83 -16.50
CA GLU A 80 -19.59 0.56 -16.88
C GLU A 80 -19.27 -0.93 -16.86
N ARG A 81 -19.76 -1.67 -15.87
CA ARG A 81 -19.62 -3.13 -15.79
C ARG A 81 -20.31 -3.81 -16.96
N ARG A 82 -21.54 -3.40 -17.31
CA ARG A 82 -22.27 -3.93 -18.48
C ARG A 82 -21.53 -3.64 -19.78
N LYS A 83 -20.97 -2.42 -19.92
CA LYS A 83 -20.16 -2.05 -21.09
C LYS A 83 -18.92 -2.93 -21.21
N LEU A 84 -18.17 -3.15 -20.13
CA LEU A 84 -17.00 -4.02 -20.15
C LEU A 84 -17.35 -5.47 -20.49
N ALA A 85 -18.44 -6.01 -19.93
CA ALA A 85 -18.91 -7.36 -20.26
C ALA A 85 -19.23 -7.51 -21.76
N SER A 86 -19.81 -6.48 -22.38
CA SER A 86 -20.10 -6.48 -23.81
C SER A 86 -18.86 -6.45 -24.72
N ILE A 87 -17.74 -5.91 -24.23
CA ILE A 87 -16.46 -5.88 -24.96
C ILE A 87 -15.87 -7.29 -25.03
N ASN A 88 -15.90 -8.04 -23.93
CA ASN A 88 -15.43 -9.43 -23.87
C ASN A 88 -16.29 -10.41 -24.68
N ALA A 89 -17.52 -10.03 -25.04
CA ALA A 89 -18.42 -10.84 -25.86
C ALA A 89 -18.29 -10.59 -27.37
N ARG A 90 -17.37 -9.71 -27.82
CA ARG A 90 -17.11 -9.52 -29.26
C ARG A 90 -16.47 -10.81 -29.80
N PRO A 91 -16.98 -11.37 -30.92
CA PRO A 91 -16.32 -12.49 -31.58
C PRO A 91 -14.91 -12.06 -31.98
N ALA A 92 -13.93 -12.93 -31.78
CA ALA A 92 -12.60 -12.77 -32.38
C ALA A 92 -12.80 -12.63 -33.89
N SER A 93 -12.39 -11.48 -34.43
CA SER A 93 -12.41 -11.21 -35.87
C SER A 93 -11.37 -12.05 -36.59
#